data_AF-A0A7X4FNH9-F1
#
_entry.id   AF-A0A7X4FNH9-F1
#
_cell.length_a   1.000
_cell.length_b   1.000
_cell.length_c   1.000
_cell.angle_alpha   90.00
_cell.angle_beta   90.00
_cell.angle_gamma   90.00
#
_symmetry.space_group_name_H-M   'P 1'
#
loop_
_entity.id
_entity.type
_entity.pdbx_description
1 polymer ?
#
loop_
_entity_poly.entity_id
_entity_poly.type
_entity_poly.pdbx_seq_one_letter_code
_entity_poly.pdbx_strand_id
1 'polypeptide(L)'
;RNFLLLLEHPHVVTLGPHAPMSHVLGDPAAAGAEVCRTDRGGDVTYHGPGQLVGYPILSLAGPRASGLGAAAAYVCCLEDLLVEALADLGLPGAGRLERYRGVWLDPDGSRPRKIAAIGVRVRRGRTLHGFAINVDADLSWFDRIVPCGIREHPVTSLAAEGVAVTMSEVVDATAAVAVRHWGCAGWDRADVSATGRAPATIQAESAAAAADSAPAAARPVPVRLRAASAAEPAVAAGGAQPAPARPSDRATTPESSAGGARKPAWMRVVARTGPEFRRIKSVMRDLDLVTVCEEAGCPNIYECWEGGTATFMLGGERCTRACGFCLVDTRRPEPLDPAEPERVAAAVDRMALNHAVVTAVARDDVPDGGAAHFAACIRAIRRLRPGVTVEVLIPDCKGDAAALATIFDERPDVLNHNIETVARLQRTVRPSAGYARSLAVLARAKDAGLATKSSIMVGLGETSEEVVGALGDLAGVGCDIVTIGQYLRPSRAHLPVLRWWPPEEFAALARIGRELGIGHVEASPLTRSSYHAAGAARSVGAAAAAPPATAAPEGGVVAAALTP
;
A
#
# COMPACT_ATOMS: atom_id res chain seq x y z
N ARG A 1 -13.41 10.28 -5.65
CA ARG A 1 -13.51 9.23 -4.59
C ARG A 1 -13.36 9.92 -3.25
N ASN A 2 -14.15 9.52 -2.28
CA ASN A 2 -14.07 10.00 -0.90
C ASN A 2 -13.18 9.04 -0.11
N PHE A 3 -12.44 9.56 0.85
CA PHE A 3 -11.56 8.78 1.71
C PHE A 3 -11.70 9.28 3.14
N LEU A 4 -11.60 8.36 4.09
CA LEU A 4 -11.35 8.67 5.49
C LEU A 4 -10.06 7.95 5.86
N LEU A 5 -9.03 8.72 6.19
CA LEU A 5 -7.81 8.16 6.75
C LEU A 5 -7.92 8.29 8.27
N LEU A 6 -7.65 7.21 8.98
CA LEU A 6 -7.63 7.13 10.43
C LEU A 6 -6.24 6.63 10.80
N LEU A 7 -5.47 7.45 11.51
CA LEU A 7 -4.07 7.17 11.80
C LEU A 7 -3.60 7.83 13.08
N GLU A 8 -2.47 7.36 13.59
CA GLU A 8 -1.71 8.02 14.65
C GLU A 8 -0.50 8.74 14.04
N HIS A 9 -0.07 9.81 14.68
CA HIS A 9 1.14 10.53 14.28
C HIS A 9 2.28 10.26 15.27
N PRO A 10 3.54 10.36 14.81
CA PRO A 10 4.64 10.74 15.68
C PRO A 10 4.34 12.06 16.41
N HIS A 11 5.10 12.36 17.47
CA HIS A 11 4.93 13.62 18.20
C HIS A 11 5.11 14.82 17.24
N VAL A 12 4.05 15.61 17.09
CA VAL A 12 4.05 16.79 16.23
C VAL A 12 3.14 17.87 16.79
N VAL A 13 3.63 19.11 16.80
CA VAL A 13 2.88 20.32 17.09
C VAL A 13 2.59 21.03 15.78
N THR A 14 1.31 21.13 15.44
CA THR A 14 0.88 21.82 14.21
C THR A 14 0.38 23.21 14.55
N LEU A 15 0.71 24.19 13.71
CA LEU A 15 0.21 25.57 13.78
C LEU A 15 -0.64 25.87 12.56
N GLY A 16 -1.83 26.45 12.74
CA GLY A 16 -2.62 26.98 11.62
C GLY A 16 -1.98 28.22 10.97
N PRO A 17 -2.51 28.69 9.83
CA PRO A 17 -1.93 29.81 9.06
C PRO A 17 -1.72 31.10 9.85
N HIS A 18 -2.63 31.38 10.78
CA HIS A 18 -2.63 32.61 11.58
C HIS A 18 -2.25 32.38 13.05
N ALA A 19 -1.88 31.15 13.40
CA ALA A 19 -1.46 30.81 14.77
C ALA A 19 -0.14 31.52 15.12
N PRO A 20 -0.09 32.25 16.25
CA PRO A 20 1.13 32.91 16.69
C PRO A 20 2.10 31.89 17.31
N MET A 21 3.40 32.07 17.08
CA MET A 21 4.43 31.20 17.67
C MET A 21 4.44 31.27 19.21
N SER A 22 3.94 32.35 19.80
CA SER A 22 3.80 32.49 21.25
C SER A 22 2.81 31.51 21.88
N HIS A 23 2.02 30.79 21.08
CA HIS A 23 1.16 29.70 21.54
C HIS A 23 1.89 28.35 21.56
N VAL A 24 3.14 28.29 21.11
CA VAL A 24 4.05 27.18 21.38
C VAL A 24 4.86 27.54 22.62
N LEU A 25 4.70 26.75 23.68
CA LEU A 25 5.30 27.01 24.98
C LEU A 25 6.55 26.14 25.15
N GLY A 26 7.66 26.79 25.52
CA GLY A 26 8.96 26.11 25.62
C GLY A 26 9.49 25.67 24.25
N ASP A 27 10.21 24.55 24.23
CA ASP A 27 10.80 23.97 23.03
C ASP A 27 10.33 22.51 22.85
N PRO A 28 9.20 22.29 22.14
CA PRO A 28 8.73 20.94 21.82
C PRO A 28 9.71 20.15 20.94
N ALA A 29 10.52 20.82 20.12
CA ALA A 29 11.51 20.16 19.27
C ALA A 29 12.62 19.53 20.11
N ALA A 30 13.09 20.22 21.14
CA ALA A 30 14.02 19.65 22.12
C ALA A 30 13.42 18.44 22.89
N ALA A 31 12.10 18.33 22.97
CA ALA A 31 11.41 17.19 23.57
C ALA A 31 11.14 16.04 22.57
N GLY A 32 11.49 16.20 21.30
CA GLY A 32 11.30 15.19 20.25
C GLY A 32 9.99 15.33 19.45
N ALA A 33 9.30 16.48 19.52
CA ALA A 33 8.15 16.77 18.67
C ALA A 33 8.53 17.66 17.48
N GLU A 34 8.10 17.30 16.28
CA GLU A 34 8.23 18.20 15.13
C GLU A 34 7.31 19.42 15.32
N VAL A 35 7.74 20.62 14.92
CA VAL A 35 6.91 21.83 14.95
C VAL A 35 6.68 22.32 13.52
N CYS A 36 5.45 22.20 13.04
CA CYS A 36 5.15 22.48 11.63
C CYS A 36 4.00 23.49 11.46
N ARG A 37 4.17 24.42 10.53
CA ARG A 37 3.06 25.26 10.04
C ARG A 37 2.27 24.51 8.99
N THR A 38 0.96 24.58 9.11
CA THR A 38 0.01 23.88 8.23
C THR A 38 -1.02 24.87 7.69
N ASP A 39 -1.74 24.45 6.66
CA ASP A 39 -2.85 25.22 6.09
C ASP A 39 -4.21 24.88 6.72
N ARG A 40 -4.23 24.12 7.82
CA ARG A 40 -5.47 23.71 8.51
C ARG A 40 -6.12 24.89 9.23
N GLY A 41 -7.44 24.85 9.38
CA GLY A 41 -8.15 25.79 10.25
C GLY A 41 -7.79 25.60 11.74
N GLY A 42 -7.99 26.65 12.53
CA GLY A 42 -7.69 26.65 13.97
C GLY A 42 -6.28 27.15 14.29
N ASP A 43 -5.95 27.16 15.59
CA ASP A 43 -4.70 27.70 16.15
C ASP A 43 -3.64 26.58 16.27
N VAL A 44 -2.89 26.49 17.38
CA VAL A 44 -1.92 25.42 17.68
C VAL A 44 -2.61 24.16 18.23
N THR A 45 -2.16 22.97 17.86
CA THR A 45 -2.55 21.70 18.51
C THR A 45 -1.43 20.68 18.44
N TYR A 46 -1.48 19.67 19.32
CA TYR A 46 -0.58 18.54 19.34
C TYR A 46 -1.24 17.28 18.75
N HIS A 47 -0.44 16.49 18.04
CA HIS A 47 -0.75 15.12 17.63
C HIS A 47 0.40 14.19 18.04
N GLY A 48 0.07 12.96 18.39
CA GLY A 48 1.06 11.97 18.78
C GLY A 48 0.44 10.62 19.10
N PRO A 49 1.25 9.66 19.60
CA PRO A 49 0.77 8.35 20.02
C PRO A 49 -0.37 8.45 21.06
N GLY A 50 -1.37 7.58 20.91
CA GLY A 50 -2.57 7.56 21.74
C GLY A 50 -3.65 8.56 21.34
N GLN A 51 -3.51 9.19 20.17
CA GLN A 51 -4.51 10.09 19.60
C GLN A 51 -4.95 9.58 18.22
N LEU A 52 -6.25 9.35 18.06
CA LEU A 52 -6.81 9.01 16.75
C LEU A 52 -6.94 10.29 15.91
N VAL A 53 -6.15 10.42 14.86
CA VAL A 53 -6.24 11.53 13.92
C VAL A 53 -6.97 11.09 12.64
N GLY A 54 -8.07 11.77 12.35
CA GLY A 54 -8.91 11.51 11.19
C GLY A 54 -8.76 12.57 10.11
N TYR A 55 -8.57 12.13 8.87
CA TYR A 55 -8.54 12.96 7.66
C TYR A 55 -9.64 12.55 6.70
N PRO A 56 -10.86 13.10 6.83
CA PRO A 56 -11.90 12.88 5.84
C PRO A 56 -11.65 13.79 4.62
N ILE A 57 -11.27 13.15 3.51
CA ILE A 57 -11.04 13.77 2.22
C ILE A 57 -12.27 13.51 1.34
N LEU A 58 -13.22 14.44 1.41
CA LEU A 58 -14.56 14.35 0.85
C LEU A 58 -14.77 15.43 -0.20
N SER A 59 -15.54 15.09 -1.23
CA SER A 59 -16.05 16.07 -2.18
C SER A 59 -17.39 16.55 -1.67
N LEU A 60 -17.46 17.82 -1.28
CA LEU A 60 -18.67 18.47 -0.82
C LEU A 60 -19.53 18.85 -2.04
N ALA A 61 -20.83 18.55 -1.98
CA ALA A 61 -21.80 18.88 -3.02
C ALA A 61 -22.81 19.93 -2.54
N GLY A 62 -23.46 20.61 -3.48
CA GLY A 62 -24.56 21.54 -3.21
C GLY A 62 -24.14 22.82 -2.45
N PRO A 63 -25.00 23.36 -1.56
CA PRO A 63 -24.71 24.58 -0.77
C PRO A 63 -23.47 24.48 0.12
N ARG A 64 -22.92 23.27 0.32
CA ARG A 64 -21.69 22.98 1.05
C ARG A 64 -20.43 22.97 0.17
N ALA A 65 -20.54 23.25 -1.14
CA ALA A 65 -19.41 23.18 -2.06
C ALA A 65 -18.56 24.47 -2.11
N SER A 66 -19.10 25.61 -1.69
CA SER A 66 -18.41 26.91 -1.74
C SER A 66 -18.96 27.91 -0.70
N GLY A 67 -18.10 28.84 -0.25
CA GLY A 67 -18.44 29.90 0.71
C GLY A 67 -18.05 29.60 2.17
N LEU A 68 -18.08 30.63 3.05
CA LEU A 68 -17.73 30.48 4.47
C LEU A 68 -18.63 29.48 5.22
N GLY A 69 -19.91 29.39 4.85
CA GLY A 69 -20.88 28.49 5.49
C GLY A 69 -20.64 27.00 5.22
N ALA A 70 -19.98 26.65 4.12
CA ALA A 70 -19.67 25.28 3.76
C ALA A 70 -18.71 24.61 4.75
N ALA A 71 -17.64 25.32 5.12
CA ALA A 71 -16.68 24.83 6.11
C ALA A 71 -17.32 24.71 7.49
N ALA A 72 -18.09 25.72 7.92
CA ALA A 72 -18.79 25.68 9.21
C ALA A 72 -19.77 24.49 9.30
N ALA A 73 -20.62 24.30 8.28
CA ALA A 73 -21.55 23.17 8.23
C ALA A 73 -20.83 21.81 8.22
N TYR A 74 -19.69 21.72 7.52
CA TYR A 74 -18.87 20.50 7.53
C TYR A 74 -18.24 20.25 8.91
N VAL A 75 -17.72 21.27 9.59
CA VAL A 75 -17.20 21.10 10.96
C VAL A 75 -18.32 20.69 11.91
N CYS A 76 -19.54 21.25 11.78
CA CYS A 76 -20.68 20.78 12.57
C CYS A 76 -20.96 19.30 12.34
N CYS A 77 -20.97 18.84 11.08
CA CYS A 77 -21.13 17.42 10.76
C CYS A 77 -20.02 16.55 11.38
N LEU A 78 -18.76 17.01 11.42
CA LEU A 78 -17.69 16.31 12.13
C LEU A 78 -17.92 16.30 13.65
N GLU A 79 -18.39 17.40 14.25
CA GLU A 79 -18.73 17.44 15.68
C GLU A 79 -19.83 16.43 16.00
N ASP A 80 -20.89 16.34 15.18
CA ASP A 80 -21.97 15.36 15.38
C ASP A 80 -21.47 13.91 15.25
N LEU A 81 -20.64 13.64 14.23
CA LEU A 81 -20.00 12.33 14.04
C LEU A 81 -19.16 11.94 15.25
N LEU A 82 -18.34 12.84 15.76
CA LEU A 82 -17.46 12.57 16.89
C LEU A 82 -18.24 12.43 18.20
N VAL A 83 -19.29 13.22 18.42
CA VAL A 83 -20.19 13.06 19.58
C VAL A 83 -20.85 11.69 19.55
N GLU A 84 -21.39 11.26 18.41
CA GLU A 84 -22.02 9.95 18.27
C GLU A 84 -21.00 8.81 18.45
N ALA A 85 -19.79 8.93 17.88
CA ALA A 85 -18.73 7.94 18.08
C ALA A 85 -18.30 7.84 19.55
N LEU A 86 -18.17 8.96 20.26
CA LEU A 86 -17.83 8.97 21.68
C LEU A 86 -18.96 8.38 22.53
N ALA A 87 -20.23 8.62 22.16
CA ALA A 87 -21.36 7.99 22.83
C ALA A 87 -21.36 6.46 22.66
N ASP A 88 -21.10 5.97 21.43
CA ASP A 88 -20.95 4.53 21.14
C ASP A 88 -19.79 3.89 21.95
N LEU A 89 -18.77 4.67 22.29
CA LEU A 89 -17.62 4.26 23.11
C LEU A 89 -17.83 4.42 24.63
N GLY A 90 -19.02 4.86 25.08
CA GLY A 90 -19.34 4.98 26.51
C GLY A 90 -19.18 6.39 27.10
N LEU A 91 -19.04 7.44 26.28
CA LEU A 91 -19.07 8.85 26.69
C LEU A 91 -20.28 9.61 26.11
N PRO A 92 -21.51 9.36 26.57
CA PRO A 92 -22.71 10.03 26.06
C PRO A 92 -22.82 11.52 26.43
N GLY A 93 -22.01 12.00 27.37
CA GLY A 93 -21.99 13.40 27.83
C GLY A 93 -21.15 14.35 26.97
N ALA A 94 -20.63 13.88 25.83
CA ALA A 94 -19.88 14.69 24.90
C ALA A 94 -20.80 15.60 24.07
N GLY A 95 -20.36 16.84 23.82
CA GLY A 95 -21.15 17.82 23.08
C GLY A 95 -20.33 18.98 22.55
N ARG A 96 -21.04 20.04 22.14
CA ARG A 96 -20.45 21.29 21.63
C ARG A 96 -20.43 22.33 22.73
N LEU A 97 -19.31 23.03 22.89
CA LEU A 97 -19.22 24.21 23.73
C LEU A 97 -19.40 25.46 22.87
N GLU A 98 -20.27 26.39 23.30
CA GLU A 98 -20.51 27.62 22.54
C GLU A 98 -19.19 28.38 22.28
N ARG A 99 -19.03 28.93 21.08
CA ARG A 99 -17.83 29.69 20.62
C ARG A 99 -16.56 28.88 20.40
N TYR A 100 -16.43 27.66 20.92
CA TYR A 100 -15.23 26.85 20.76
C TYR A 100 -15.44 25.60 19.90
N ARG A 101 -14.72 25.52 18.78
CA ARG A 101 -14.78 24.35 17.88
C ARG A 101 -14.14 23.11 18.52
N GLY A 102 -14.70 21.95 18.18
CA GLY A 102 -14.28 20.65 18.71
C GLY A 102 -15.37 20.00 19.55
N VAL A 103 -15.03 18.87 20.17
CA VAL A 103 -15.94 18.14 21.06
C VAL A 103 -15.46 18.22 22.49
N TRP A 104 -16.42 18.44 23.39
CA TRP A 104 -16.21 18.83 24.78
C TRP A 104 -17.02 17.94 25.70
N LEU A 105 -16.47 17.67 26.89
CA LEU A 105 -17.21 17.10 28.01
C LEU A 105 -17.65 18.22 28.95
N ASP A 106 -18.79 18.03 29.59
CA ASP A 106 -19.42 19.03 30.47
C ASP A 106 -19.61 20.41 29.79
N PRO A 107 -20.12 20.48 28.53
CA PRO A 107 -20.18 21.76 27.79
C PRO A 107 -21.12 22.79 28.44
N ASP A 108 -22.16 22.34 29.14
CA ASP A 108 -23.13 23.20 29.83
C ASP A 108 -22.87 23.30 31.34
N GLY A 109 -21.79 22.69 31.83
CA GLY A 109 -21.49 22.59 33.25
C GLY A 109 -20.36 23.49 33.72
N SER A 110 -19.76 23.11 34.85
CA SER A 110 -18.78 23.94 35.57
C SER A 110 -17.33 23.62 35.18
N ARG A 111 -17.09 22.49 34.50
CA ARG A 111 -15.74 22.00 34.15
C ARG A 111 -15.66 21.54 32.69
N PRO A 112 -15.94 22.43 31.71
CA PRO A 112 -15.77 22.11 30.32
C PRO A 112 -14.32 21.75 29.99
N ARG A 113 -14.14 20.65 29.26
CA ARG A 113 -12.81 20.14 28.86
C ARG A 113 -12.86 19.49 27.48
N LYS A 114 -11.85 19.73 26.66
CA LYS A 114 -11.85 19.31 25.25
C LYS A 114 -11.34 17.87 25.11
N ILE A 115 -12.10 17.02 24.45
CA ILE A 115 -11.69 15.64 24.14
C ILE A 115 -11.30 15.45 22.67
N ALA A 116 -11.87 16.26 21.76
CA ALA A 116 -11.51 16.21 20.35
C ALA A 116 -11.29 17.60 19.74
N ALA A 117 -10.21 17.74 18.97
CA ALA A 117 -9.90 18.94 18.20
C ALA A 117 -10.34 18.75 16.74
N ILE A 118 -10.78 19.84 16.10
CA ILE A 118 -11.14 19.84 14.68
C ILE A 118 -10.48 21.03 14.00
N GLY A 119 -9.75 20.77 12.94
CA GLY A 119 -9.11 21.77 12.10
C GLY A 119 -9.20 21.33 10.64
N VAL A 120 -10.07 21.99 9.86
CA VAL A 120 -10.32 21.61 8.47
C VAL A 120 -10.00 22.76 7.52
N ARG A 121 -9.72 22.43 6.27
CA ARG A 121 -9.67 23.38 5.16
C ARG A 121 -10.55 22.86 4.03
N VAL A 122 -11.35 23.74 3.43
CA VAL A 122 -12.10 23.41 2.20
C VAL A 122 -11.49 24.19 1.04
N ARG A 123 -11.07 23.48 0.00
CA ARG A 123 -10.51 24.08 -1.22
C ARG A 123 -11.18 23.48 -2.45
N ARG A 124 -11.84 24.32 -3.24
CA ARG A 124 -12.55 23.90 -4.47
C ARG A 124 -13.53 22.74 -4.22
N GLY A 125 -14.31 22.83 -3.15
CA GLY A 125 -15.28 21.79 -2.75
C GLY A 125 -14.65 20.50 -2.22
N ARG A 126 -13.34 20.45 -1.98
CA ARG A 126 -12.64 19.30 -1.40
C ARG A 126 -12.21 19.61 0.03
N THR A 127 -12.51 18.72 0.97
CA THR A 127 -12.04 18.82 2.36
C THR A 127 -10.59 18.35 2.48
N LEU A 128 -9.86 18.99 3.39
CA LEU A 128 -8.49 18.71 3.78
C LEU A 128 -8.42 18.80 5.31
N HIS A 129 -7.46 18.09 5.91
CA HIS A 129 -7.34 17.92 7.37
C HIS A 129 -8.58 17.26 7.97
N GLY A 130 -8.84 17.42 9.26
CA GLY A 130 -9.94 16.75 9.92
C GLY A 130 -9.94 16.95 11.43
N PHE A 131 -9.91 15.85 12.16
CA PHE A 131 -10.11 15.84 13.60
C PHE A 131 -9.05 15.02 14.32
N ALA A 132 -8.98 15.18 15.63
CA ALA A 132 -8.14 14.39 16.51
C ALA A 132 -8.90 14.07 17.80
N ILE A 133 -9.05 12.78 18.14
CA ILE A 133 -9.65 12.29 19.40
C ILE A 133 -8.52 11.83 20.31
N ASN A 134 -8.47 12.35 21.53
CA ASN A 134 -7.52 11.86 22.53
C ASN A 134 -8.06 10.55 23.14
N VAL A 135 -7.39 9.42 22.84
CA VAL A 135 -7.76 8.10 23.35
C VAL A 135 -7.07 7.86 24.68
N ASP A 136 -5.77 7.62 24.65
CA ASP A 136 -4.87 7.44 25.80
C ASP A 136 -3.61 8.31 25.68
N ALA A 137 -3.67 9.36 24.86
CA ALA A 137 -2.59 10.31 24.64
C ALA A 137 -2.02 10.89 25.95
N ASP A 138 -0.70 11.03 26.01
CA ASP A 138 -0.01 11.75 27.08
C ASP A 138 -0.37 13.24 27.03
N LEU A 139 -1.22 13.64 27.98
CA LEU A 139 -1.77 15.00 28.03
C LEU A 139 -0.72 16.06 28.39
N SER A 140 0.44 15.69 28.93
CA SER A 140 1.52 16.64 29.28
C SER A 140 2.09 17.36 28.04
N TRP A 141 1.90 16.80 26.85
CA TRP A 141 2.25 17.46 25.59
C TRP A 141 1.40 18.71 25.33
N PHE A 142 0.18 18.77 25.85
CA PHE A 142 -0.68 19.95 25.71
C PHE A 142 -0.25 21.11 26.61
N ASP A 143 0.49 20.85 27.69
CA ASP A 143 1.08 21.89 28.56
C ASP A 143 2.19 22.68 27.85
N ARG A 144 2.71 22.13 26.74
CA ARG A 144 3.73 22.75 25.88
C ARG A 144 3.14 23.62 24.79
N ILE A 145 1.83 23.82 24.76
CA ILE A 145 1.14 24.68 23.81
C ILE A 145 0.00 25.43 24.50
N VAL A 146 -0.60 26.39 23.80
CA VAL A 146 -1.94 26.89 24.12
C VAL A 146 -2.93 26.19 23.18
N PRO A 147 -3.58 25.08 23.60
CA PRO A 147 -4.35 24.24 22.69
C PRO A 147 -5.52 25.00 22.07
N CYS A 148 -5.54 25.10 20.75
CA CYS A 148 -6.51 25.86 19.98
C CYS A 148 -6.63 27.35 20.40
N GLY A 149 -5.60 27.92 21.05
CA GLY A 149 -5.64 29.28 21.58
C GLY A 149 -6.46 29.43 22.88
N ILE A 150 -6.90 28.33 23.49
CA ILE A 150 -7.79 28.32 24.66
C ILE A 150 -6.96 28.08 25.91
N ARG A 151 -6.96 29.05 26.83
CA ARG A 151 -6.28 28.96 28.15
C ARG A 151 -7.23 28.59 29.29
N GLU A 152 -8.52 28.82 29.08
CA GLU A 152 -9.55 28.76 30.11
C GLU A 152 -10.02 27.33 30.41
N HIS A 153 -9.81 26.40 29.47
CA HIS A 153 -10.36 25.06 29.54
C HIS A 153 -9.28 24.01 29.23
N PRO A 154 -9.16 22.95 30.05
CA PRO A 154 -8.17 21.91 29.82
C PRO A 154 -8.57 20.97 28.68
N VAL A 155 -7.62 20.13 28.27
CA VAL A 155 -7.88 18.97 27.42
C VAL A 155 -8.06 17.70 28.28
N THR A 156 -8.70 16.68 27.73
CA THR A 156 -8.87 15.36 28.34
C THR A 156 -8.70 14.24 27.29
N SER A 157 -8.83 12.98 27.71
CA SER A 157 -8.77 11.78 26.87
C SER A 157 -9.78 10.72 27.33
N LEU A 158 -10.13 9.74 26.50
CA LEU A 158 -10.98 8.61 26.89
C LEU A 158 -10.46 7.91 28.15
N ALA A 159 -9.15 7.66 28.21
CA ALA A 159 -8.50 7.03 29.35
C ALA A 159 -8.58 7.90 30.63
N ALA A 160 -8.39 9.22 30.53
CA ALA A 160 -8.50 10.13 31.67
C ALA A 160 -9.93 10.22 32.24
N GLU A 161 -10.93 9.92 31.41
CA GLU A 161 -12.34 9.85 31.79
C GLU A 161 -12.77 8.46 32.28
N GLY A 162 -11.83 7.52 32.39
CA GLY A 162 -12.10 6.16 32.86
C GLY A 162 -12.73 5.24 31.82
N VAL A 163 -12.69 5.61 30.54
CA VAL A 163 -13.19 4.78 29.44
C VAL A 163 -12.07 3.90 28.92
N ALA A 164 -12.15 2.62 29.26
CA ALA A 164 -11.19 1.60 28.85
C ALA A 164 -11.55 1.05 27.45
N VAL A 165 -11.00 1.69 26.42
CA VAL A 165 -11.13 1.25 25.02
C VAL A 165 -9.77 1.26 24.34
N THR A 166 -9.61 0.35 23.37
CA THR A 166 -8.43 0.26 22.51
C THR A 166 -8.53 1.21 21.33
N MET A 167 -7.40 1.57 20.73
CA MET A 167 -7.38 2.37 19.50
C MET A 167 -8.21 1.72 18.37
N SER A 168 -8.21 0.39 18.27
CA SER A 168 -9.00 -0.34 17.27
C SER A 168 -10.51 -0.14 17.47
N GLU A 169 -10.99 -0.22 18.72
CA GLU A 169 -12.41 0.02 19.02
C GLU A 169 -12.82 1.47 18.68
N VAL A 170 -11.93 2.45 18.95
CA VAL A 170 -12.18 3.85 18.58
C VAL A 170 -12.22 4.03 17.05
N VAL A 171 -11.31 3.38 16.31
CA VAL A 171 -11.32 3.37 14.84
C VAL A 171 -12.62 2.75 14.30
N ASP A 172 -13.04 1.61 14.86
CA ASP A 172 -14.25 0.89 14.45
C ASP A 172 -15.50 1.73 14.67
N ALA A 173 -15.66 2.31 15.86
CA ALA A 173 -16.78 3.20 16.18
C ALA A 173 -16.79 4.43 15.26
N THR A 174 -15.65 5.09 15.10
CA THR A 174 -15.52 6.28 14.26
C THR A 174 -15.84 5.99 12.79
N ALA A 175 -15.33 4.87 12.25
CA ALA A 175 -15.60 4.46 10.88
C ALA A 175 -17.08 4.10 10.67
N ALA A 176 -17.68 3.36 11.60
CA ALA A 176 -19.10 2.99 11.54
C ALA A 176 -20.00 4.23 11.53
N VAL A 177 -19.75 5.20 12.42
CA VAL A 177 -20.51 6.46 12.48
C VAL A 177 -20.29 7.29 11.20
N ALA A 178 -19.06 7.35 10.71
CA ALA A 178 -18.74 8.06 9.48
C ALA A 178 -19.53 7.54 8.26
N VAL A 179 -19.68 6.22 8.15
CA VAL A 179 -20.50 5.59 7.09
C VAL A 179 -21.98 5.99 7.21
N ARG A 180 -22.52 6.03 8.44
CA ARG A 180 -23.90 6.50 8.69
C ARG A 180 -24.08 7.97 8.30
N HIS A 181 -23.16 8.84 8.71
CA HIS A 181 -23.22 10.29 8.47
C HIS A 181 -23.06 10.67 7.01
N TRP A 182 -22.22 9.97 6.25
CA TRP A 182 -21.93 10.32 4.85
C TRP A 182 -22.73 9.53 3.82
N GLY A 183 -23.57 8.59 4.25
CA GLY A 183 -24.51 7.88 3.38
C GLY A 183 -23.82 7.10 2.26
N CYS A 184 -22.74 6.39 2.58
CA CYS A 184 -21.94 5.66 1.59
C CYS A 184 -22.67 4.38 1.14
N ALA A 185 -23.00 4.28 -0.14
CA ALA A 185 -23.45 3.03 -0.77
C ALA A 185 -22.22 2.11 -0.99
N GLY A 186 -21.93 1.29 0.01
CA GLY A 186 -20.73 0.46 0.05
C GLY A 186 -19.48 1.24 0.44
N TRP A 187 -18.60 0.59 1.20
CA TRP A 187 -17.31 1.11 1.60
C TRP A 187 -16.29 -0.03 1.62
N ASP A 188 -15.01 0.32 1.50
CA ASP A 188 -13.89 -0.61 1.55
C ASP A 188 -12.97 -0.16 2.69
N ARG A 189 -12.37 -1.13 3.37
CA ARG A 189 -11.48 -0.93 4.51
C ARG A 189 -10.13 -1.57 4.26
N ALA A 190 -9.10 -0.75 4.38
CA ALA A 190 -7.72 -1.19 4.30
C ALA A 190 -7.05 -0.85 5.63
N ASP A 191 -7.12 -1.79 6.57
CA ASP A 191 -6.42 -1.69 7.84
C ASP A 191 -4.92 -1.91 7.63
N VAL A 192 -4.15 -0.96 8.15
CA VAL A 192 -2.69 -0.98 8.15
C VAL A 192 -2.30 -0.97 9.63
N SER A 193 -2.49 -2.10 10.30
CA SER A 193 -2.05 -2.28 11.69
C SER A 193 -0.52 -2.32 11.69
N ALA A 194 0.12 -1.33 12.31
CA ALA A 194 1.53 -1.43 12.59
C ALA A 194 1.72 -2.53 13.65
N THR A 195 2.31 -3.66 13.28
CA THR A 195 2.70 -4.71 14.24
C THR A 195 3.95 -4.25 14.99
N GLY A 196 3.79 -3.26 15.85
CA GLY A 196 4.88 -2.67 16.64
C GLY A 196 4.89 -1.15 16.59
N ARG A 197 5.03 -0.54 17.77
CA ARG A 197 5.35 0.89 17.91
C ARG A 197 6.67 1.13 17.17
N ALA A 198 6.65 1.95 16.12
CA ALA A 198 7.86 2.32 15.38
C ALA A 198 8.99 2.71 16.36
N PRO A 199 10.21 2.17 16.21
CA PRO A 199 11.32 2.56 17.08
C PRO A 199 11.55 4.08 16.98
N ALA A 200 11.84 4.72 18.10
CA ALA A 200 12.04 6.16 18.23
C ALA A 200 13.04 6.76 17.21
N THR A 201 13.91 5.92 16.64
CA THR A 201 14.88 6.26 15.60
C THR A 201 14.25 6.74 14.28
N ILE A 202 13.06 6.26 13.92
CA ILE A 202 12.33 6.74 12.73
C ILE A 202 11.97 8.23 12.88
N GLN A 203 11.81 8.71 14.12
CA GLN A 203 11.38 10.08 14.43
C GLN A 203 12.50 11.12 14.32
N ALA A 204 13.77 10.71 14.51
CA ALA A 204 14.90 11.64 14.51
C ALA A 204 15.47 11.90 13.09
N GLU A 205 15.55 10.87 12.25
CA GLU A 205 16.24 10.99 10.94
C GLU A 205 15.35 11.56 9.84
N SER A 206 14.04 11.27 9.88
CA SER A 206 13.07 11.86 8.94
C SER A 206 12.84 13.37 9.21
N ALA A 207 12.91 13.79 10.48
CA ALA A 207 12.83 15.20 10.88
C ALA A 207 14.15 15.96 10.61
N ALA A 208 15.32 15.34 10.84
CA ALA A 208 16.62 15.95 10.57
C ALA A 208 16.84 16.18 9.06
N ALA A 209 16.38 15.26 8.20
CA ALA A 209 16.45 15.43 6.74
C ALA A 209 15.51 16.55 6.21
N ALA A 210 14.39 16.82 6.89
CA ALA A 210 13.46 17.89 6.53
C ALA A 210 13.98 19.29 6.92
N ALA A 211 14.74 19.38 8.02
CA ALA A 211 15.25 20.65 8.54
C ALA A 211 16.40 21.25 7.71
N ASP A 212 17.15 20.43 6.96
CA ASP A 212 18.36 20.87 6.24
C ASP A 212 18.11 21.37 4.81
N SER A 213 16.84 21.50 4.39
CA SER A 213 16.48 22.01 3.07
C SER A 213 15.68 23.31 3.14
N ALA A 214 16.38 24.44 2.95
CA ALA A 214 15.72 25.67 2.55
C ALA A 214 15.00 25.44 1.21
N PRO A 215 13.77 25.96 1.00
CA PRO A 215 13.01 25.65 -0.21
C PRO A 215 13.65 26.32 -1.42
N ALA A 216 14.44 25.57 -2.19
CA ALA A 216 14.69 25.91 -3.57
C ALA A 216 13.35 25.82 -4.31
N ALA A 217 12.92 26.94 -4.90
CA ALA A 217 11.62 27.08 -5.56
C ALA A 217 11.37 25.94 -6.56
N ALA A 218 10.62 24.93 -6.13
CA ALA A 218 10.13 23.86 -6.99
C ALA A 218 9.20 24.49 -8.04
N ARG A 219 9.67 24.58 -9.29
CA ARG A 219 8.81 25.02 -10.40
C ARG A 219 7.65 24.02 -10.54
N PRO A 220 6.39 24.46 -10.50
CA PRO A 220 5.27 23.58 -10.73
C PRO A 220 5.37 23.02 -12.16
N VAL A 221 5.46 21.70 -12.28
CA VAL A 221 5.34 21.02 -13.57
C VAL A 221 3.83 20.93 -13.90
N PRO A 222 3.33 21.61 -14.94
CA PRO A 222 1.92 21.56 -15.28
C PRO A 222 1.61 20.22 -15.96
N VAL A 223 1.01 19.29 -15.23
CA VAL A 223 0.48 18.05 -15.80
C VAL A 223 -0.95 18.31 -16.29
N ARG A 224 -1.13 18.37 -17.60
CA ARG A 224 -2.48 18.40 -18.21
C ARG A 224 -3.09 17.00 -18.10
N LEU A 225 -4.13 16.88 -17.29
CA LEU A 225 -5.02 15.72 -17.31
C LEU A 225 -5.66 15.64 -18.71
N ARG A 226 -5.47 14.52 -19.41
CA ARG A 226 -6.32 14.22 -20.58
C ARG A 226 -7.76 14.08 -20.05
N ALA A 227 -8.65 14.94 -20.53
CA ALA A 227 -10.06 14.84 -20.25
C ALA A 227 -10.56 13.45 -20.70
N ALA A 228 -11.27 12.76 -19.81
CA ALA A 228 -12.07 11.61 -20.20
C ALA A 228 -13.16 12.11 -21.14
N SER A 229 -13.10 11.71 -22.41
CA SER A 229 -14.22 11.86 -23.33
C SER A 229 -15.37 11.01 -22.78
N ALA A 230 -16.44 11.65 -22.32
CA ALA A 230 -17.69 10.98 -21.99
C ALA A 230 -18.32 10.50 -23.31
N ALA A 231 -18.46 9.20 -23.48
CA ALA A 231 -19.30 8.62 -24.51
C ALA A 231 -20.60 8.13 -23.86
N GLU A 232 -21.70 8.81 -24.17
CA GLU A 232 -23.06 8.32 -23.94
C GLU A 232 -23.48 7.36 -25.07
N PRO A 233 -24.46 6.47 -24.85
CA PRO A 233 -24.75 5.35 -25.73
C PRO A 233 -25.68 5.76 -26.88
N ALA A 234 -25.35 5.35 -28.11
CA ALA A 234 -26.24 5.49 -29.27
C ALA A 234 -26.63 4.11 -29.82
N VAL A 235 -27.94 3.96 -30.02
CA VAL A 235 -28.66 2.79 -30.54
C VAL A 235 -28.36 2.57 -32.04
N ALA A 236 -28.41 1.31 -32.47
CA ALA A 236 -27.97 0.78 -33.76
C ALA A 236 -28.78 1.24 -35.00
N ALA A 237 -28.09 1.33 -36.15
CA ALA A 237 -28.58 0.95 -37.48
C ALA A 237 -27.38 0.71 -38.44
N GLY A 238 -27.54 -0.25 -39.36
CA GLY A 238 -26.47 -0.94 -40.09
C GLY A 238 -25.69 -0.16 -41.17
N GLY A 239 -24.60 -0.77 -41.63
CA GLY A 239 -23.91 -0.39 -42.88
C GLY A 239 -22.40 -0.61 -42.88
N ALA A 240 -21.96 -1.70 -43.55
CA ALA A 240 -20.66 -1.98 -44.17
C ALA A 240 -19.34 -1.34 -43.64
N GLN A 241 -18.38 -2.20 -43.29
CA GLN A 241 -16.97 -1.87 -43.00
C GLN A 241 -16.22 -1.29 -44.22
N PRO A 242 -15.21 -0.43 -43.96
CA PRO A 242 -13.97 -0.47 -44.72
C PRO A 242 -12.73 -0.76 -43.85
N ALA A 243 -11.76 -1.43 -44.47
CA ALA A 243 -10.48 -1.89 -43.93
C ALA A 243 -9.56 -0.77 -43.38
N PRO A 244 -8.59 -1.08 -42.50
CA PRO A 244 -7.76 -0.06 -41.84
C PRO A 244 -6.72 0.53 -42.80
N ALA A 245 -6.77 1.85 -42.97
CA ALA A 245 -5.75 2.63 -43.66
C ALA A 245 -4.48 2.77 -42.80
N ARG A 246 -3.32 2.55 -43.43
CA ARG A 246 -1.99 2.83 -42.87
C ARG A 246 -1.80 4.36 -42.72
N PRO A 247 -1.28 4.89 -41.60
CA PRO A 247 -0.92 6.29 -41.53
C PRO A 247 0.53 6.50 -41.98
N SER A 248 0.71 7.04 -43.19
CA SER A 248 1.91 7.79 -43.58
C SER A 248 1.63 9.29 -43.42
N ASP A 249 2.58 9.99 -42.80
CA ASP A 249 2.86 11.43 -42.87
C ASP A 249 1.71 12.43 -42.75
N ARG A 250 1.62 13.06 -41.56
CA ARG A 250 1.73 14.53 -41.42
C ARG A 250 1.57 14.96 -39.96
N ALA A 251 2.60 15.62 -39.45
CA ALA A 251 2.56 16.96 -38.83
C ALA A 251 3.70 17.10 -37.82
N THR A 252 4.80 17.66 -38.31
CA THR A 252 5.97 18.13 -37.56
C THR A 252 5.49 19.04 -36.44
N THR A 253 5.51 18.53 -35.20
CA THR A 253 5.30 19.31 -33.98
C THR A 253 6.69 19.55 -33.39
N PRO A 254 7.05 20.77 -32.94
CA PRO A 254 8.39 21.06 -32.46
C PRO A 254 8.75 20.13 -31.30
N GLU A 255 9.92 19.48 -31.43
CA GLU A 255 10.52 18.65 -30.39
C GLU A 255 10.64 19.45 -29.10
N SER A 256 9.73 19.21 -28.15
CA SER A 256 9.99 19.54 -26.75
C SER A 256 10.94 18.47 -26.22
N SER A 257 12.17 18.89 -25.94
CA SER A 257 13.27 18.13 -25.35
C SER A 257 13.01 17.66 -23.91
N ALA A 258 11.96 16.87 -23.68
CA ALA A 258 11.84 16.07 -22.46
C ALA A 258 12.80 14.87 -22.57
N GLY A 259 14.08 15.14 -22.32
CA GLY A 259 15.19 14.19 -22.43
C GLY A 259 15.02 12.98 -21.51
N GLY A 260 14.70 11.83 -22.09
CA GLY A 260 14.99 10.56 -21.44
C GLY A 260 16.50 10.35 -21.43
N ALA A 261 17.14 10.46 -20.27
CA ALA A 261 18.56 10.23 -20.12
C ALA A 261 18.97 8.86 -20.71
N ARG A 262 20.06 8.82 -21.47
CA ARG A 262 20.57 7.59 -22.11
C ARG A 262 20.83 6.52 -21.06
N LYS A 263 20.46 5.26 -21.36
CA LYS A 263 20.70 4.10 -20.49
C LYS A 263 22.20 4.02 -20.09
N PRO A 264 22.54 4.10 -18.79
CA PRO A 264 23.92 4.07 -18.33
C PRO A 264 24.63 2.74 -18.59
N ALA A 265 25.97 2.76 -18.52
CA ALA A 265 26.79 1.58 -18.78
C ALA A 265 26.55 0.44 -17.78
N TRP A 266 26.34 0.76 -16.49
CA TRP A 266 26.08 -0.22 -15.43
C TRP A 266 24.72 -0.93 -15.56
N MET A 267 23.86 -0.49 -16.47
CA MET A 267 22.58 -1.15 -16.77
C MET A 267 22.67 -2.19 -17.91
N ARG A 268 23.87 -2.45 -18.44
CA ARG A 268 24.09 -3.43 -19.51
C ARG A 268 24.25 -4.83 -18.90
N VAL A 269 23.56 -5.80 -19.49
CA VAL A 269 23.61 -7.21 -19.09
C VAL A 269 24.09 -8.03 -20.28
N VAL A 270 24.88 -9.06 -20.02
CA VAL A 270 25.38 -9.97 -21.05
C VAL A 270 24.36 -11.07 -21.26
N ALA A 271 23.84 -11.20 -22.48
CA ALA A 271 22.94 -12.29 -22.82
C ALA A 271 23.70 -13.62 -22.88
N ARG A 272 23.16 -14.66 -22.22
CA ARG A 272 23.75 -16.00 -22.19
C ARG A 272 22.70 -17.05 -22.58
N THR A 273 22.79 -17.58 -23.79
CA THR A 273 21.82 -18.55 -24.33
C THR A 273 22.36 -19.98 -24.25
N GLY A 274 22.74 -20.39 -23.04
CA GLY A 274 23.30 -21.72 -22.74
C GLY A 274 22.29 -22.88 -22.89
N PRO A 275 22.74 -24.13 -22.69
CA PRO A 275 21.89 -25.32 -22.75
C PRO A 275 20.70 -25.27 -21.79
N GLU A 276 20.91 -24.85 -20.54
CA GLU A 276 19.84 -24.75 -19.53
C GLU A 276 18.77 -23.74 -19.94
N PHE A 277 19.17 -22.58 -20.47
CA PHE A 277 18.22 -21.61 -21.00
C PHE A 277 17.32 -22.21 -22.10
N ARG A 278 17.91 -22.95 -23.05
CA ARG A 278 17.15 -23.59 -24.13
C ARG A 278 16.25 -24.71 -23.62
N ARG A 279 16.73 -25.49 -22.64
CA ARG A 279 15.97 -26.56 -21.99
C ARG A 279 14.72 -26.01 -21.32
N ILE A 280 14.87 -25.00 -20.46
CA ILE A 280 13.75 -24.37 -19.76
C ILE A 280 12.78 -23.72 -20.75
N LYS A 281 13.30 -23.07 -21.80
CA LYS A 281 12.47 -22.52 -22.88
C LYS A 281 11.62 -23.59 -23.60
N SER A 282 12.18 -24.78 -23.82
CA SER A 282 11.41 -25.91 -24.38
C SER A 282 10.30 -26.33 -23.43
N VAL A 283 10.62 -26.52 -22.14
CA VAL A 283 9.63 -26.94 -21.13
C VAL A 283 8.45 -25.98 -21.07
N MET A 284 8.68 -24.66 -21.09
CA MET A 284 7.61 -23.66 -21.07
C MET A 284 6.70 -23.79 -22.30
N ARG A 285 7.27 -23.98 -23.49
CA ARG A 285 6.52 -24.15 -24.74
C ARG A 285 5.75 -25.47 -24.77
N ASP A 286 6.40 -26.55 -24.36
CA ASP A 286 5.82 -27.91 -24.39
C ASP A 286 4.64 -28.05 -23.42
N LEU A 287 4.61 -27.24 -22.36
CA LEU A 287 3.54 -27.21 -21.36
C LEU A 287 2.56 -26.05 -21.55
N ASP A 288 2.68 -25.29 -22.64
CA ASP A 288 1.84 -24.13 -22.94
C ASP A 288 1.72 -23.18 -21.73
N LEU A 289 2.89 -22.81 -21.17
CA LEU A 289 3.01 -21.96 -20.00
C LEU A 289 3.61 -20.61 -20.35
N VAL A 290 3.15 -19.59 -19.64
CA VAL A 290 3.65 -18.23 -19.77
C VAL A 290 4.54 -17.89 -18.58
N THR A 291 5.66 -17.20 -18.83
CA THR A 291 6.54 -16.70 -17.79
C THR A 291 6.62 -15.18 -17.82
N VAL A 292 6.59 -14.55 -16.65
CA VAL A 292 6.87 -13.10 -16.55
C VAL A 292 8.32 -12.79 -16.96
N CYS A 293 9.21 -13.78 -16.87
CA CYS A 293 10.59 -13.65 -17.32
C CYS A 293 10.68 -13.25 -18.80
N GLU A 294 9.85 -13.86 -19.64
CA GLU A 294 9.75 -13.56 -21.07
C GLU A 294 8.82 -12.37 -21.32
N GLU A 295 7.61 -12.38 -20.76
CA GLU A 295 6.58 -11.36 -21.06
C GLU A 295 6.92 -9.96 -20.55
N ALA A 296 7.69 -9.85 -19.46
CA ALA A 296 8.15 -8.56 -18.95
C ALA A 296 9.52 -8.15 -19.51
N GLY A 297 10.12 -8.94 -20.41
CA GLY A 297 11.44 -8.66 -20.97
C GLY A 297 12.55 -8.62 -19.91
N CYS A 298 12.55 -9.57 -18.98
CA CYS A 298 13.41 -9.53 -17.81
C CYS A 298 14.90 -9.67 -18.21
N PRO A 299 15.78 -8.71 -17.81
CA PRO A 299 17.20 -8.80 -18.13
C PRO A 299 17.93 -9.94 -17.39
N ASN A 300 17.34 -10.47 -16.32
CA ASN A 300 17.97 -11.48 -15.45
C ASN A 300 17.58 -12.92 -15.81
N ILE A 301 16.82 -13.12 -16.89
CA ILE A 301 16.29 -14.44 -17.28
C ILE A 301 17.38 -15.51 -17.37
N TYR A 302 18.55 -15.15 -17.91
CA TYR A 302 19.65 -16.08 -18.11
C TYR A 302 20.23 -16.59 -16.78
N GLU A 303 20.46 -15.68 -15.83
CA GLU A 303 21.01 -16.02 -14.52
C GLU A 303 20.01 -16.80 -13.67
N CYS A 304 18.75 -16.36 -13.64
CA CYS A 304 17.72 -17.01 -12.81
C CYS A 304 17.46 -18.46 -13.24
N TRP A 305 17.37 -18.68 -14.55
CA TRP A 305 17.11 -20.00 -15.12
C TRP A 305 18.30 -20.94 -14.93
N GLU A 306 19.54 -20.48 -15.08
CA GLU A 306 20.74 -21.26 -14.74
C GLU A 306 20.80 -21.57 -13.23
N GLY A 307 20.31 -20.66 -12.38
CA GLY A 307 20.21 -20.84 -10.93
C GLY A 307 19.05 -21.71 -10.45
N GLY A 308 18.31 -22.37 -11.34
CA GLY A 308 17.20 -23.24 -10.96
C GLY A 308 16.03 -22.50 -10.30
N THR A 309 15.75 -21.28 -10.76
CA THR A 309 14.59 -20.47 -10.35
C THR A 309 13.83 -19.98 -11.57
N ALA A 310 12.50 -20.08 -11.56
CA ALA A 310 11.64 -19.51 -12.59
C ALA A 310 10.39 -18.87 -11.97
N THR A 311 9.82 -17.91 -12.70
CA THR A 311 8.59 -17.23 -12.29
C THR A 311 7.48 -17.49 -13.31
N PHE A 312 6.49 -18.29 -12.90
CA PHE A 312 5.34 -18.66 -13.72
C PHE A 312 4.27 -17.59 -13.62
N MET A 313 3.64 -17.22 -14.74
CA MET A 313 2.56 -16.24 -14.77
C MET A 313 1.23 -16.94 -15.09
N LEU A 314 0.36 -17.03 -14.08
CA LEU A 314 -0.95 -17.65 -14.17
C LEU A 314 -1.96 -16.75 -14.86
N GLY A 315 -3.00 -17.37 -15.42
CA GLY A 315 -4.14 -16.68 -16.02
C GLY A 315 -3.84 -16.06 -17.38
N GLY A 316 -2.75 -16.49 -18.02
CA GLY A 316 -2.33 -16.09 -19.36
C GLY A 316 -1.57 -14.76 -19.43
N GLU A 317 -1.50 -14.21 -20.65
CA GLU A 317 -0.71 -13.02 -21.00
C GLU A 317 -1.52 -11.70 -21.04
N ARG A 318 -2.83 -11.76 -20.77
CA ARG A 318 -3.75 -10.61 -20.86
C ARG A 318 -4.23 -10.19 -19.48
N CYS A 319 -3.96 -8.93 -19.13
CA CYS A 319 -4.31 -8.35 -17.83
C CYS A 319 -5.53 -7.43 -17.92
N THR A 320 -6.39 -7.45 -16.90
CA THR A 320 -7.52 -6.51 -16.80
C THR A 320 -7.10 -5.08 -16.43
N ARG A 321 -5.82 -4.86 -16.08
CA ARG A 321 -5.30 -3.58 -15.56
C ARG A 321 -4.18 -3.03 -16.43
N ALA A 322 -4.20 -1.71 -16.64
CA ALA A 322 -3.18 -0.96 -17.38
C ALA A 322 -2.24 -0.19 -16.43
N CYS A 323 -1.27 -0.88 -15.82
CA CYS A 323 -0.22 -0.22 -15.03
C CYS A 323 0.76 0.51 -15.97
N GLY A 324 1.10 1.76 -15.68
CA GLY A 324 1.89 2.62 -16.59
C GLY A 324 3.34 2.16 -16.84
N PHE A 325 3.81 1.18 -16.07
CA PHE A 325 5.15 0.60 -16.15
C PHE A 325 5.18 -0.82 -16.73
N CYS A 326 4.04 -1.51 -16.79
CA CYS A 326 3.98 -2.95 -17.01
C CYS A 326 3.87 -3.27 -18.51
N LEU A 327 4.70 -4.19 -18.99
CA LEU A 327 4.70 -4.61 -20.40
C LEU A 327 3.59 -5.60 -20.74
N VAL A 328 3.01 -6.27 -19.72
CA VAL A 328 1.94 -7.24 -19.92
C VAL A 328 0.74 -6.58 -20.59
N ASP A 329 0.20 -7.26 -21.59
CA ASP A 329 -0.81 -6.70 -22.47
C ASP A 329 -2.15 -6.50 -21.76
N THR A 330 -2.73 -5.30 -21.92
CA THR A 330 -4.02 -4.97 -21.31
C THR A 330 -5.14 -5.28 -22.29
N ARG A 331 -5.78 -6.43 -22.11
CA ARG A 331 -6.97 -6.86 -22.87
C ARG A 331 -7.87 -7.73 -22.01
N ARG A 332 -9.10 -7.97 -22.48
CA ARG A 332 -9.99 -8.95 -21.85
C ARG A 332 -9.29 -10.33 -21.82
N PRO A 333 -9.12 -10.94 -20.63
CA PRO A 333 -8.51 -12.26 -20.52
C PRO A 333 -9.38 -13.36 -21.14
N GLU A 334 -8.75 -14.47 -21.50
CA GLU A 334 -9.44 -15.73 -21.74
C GLU A 334 -9.93 -16.34 -20.41
N PRO A 335 -10.88 -17.29 -20.43
CA PRO A 335 -11.27 -18.03 -19.23
C PRO A 335 -10.05 -18.67 -18.54
N LEU A 336 -10.06 -18.74 -17.21
CA LEU A 336 -9.03 -19.48 -16.47
C LEU A 336 -9.07 -20.95 -16.91
N ASP A 337 -7.91 -21.49 -17.27
CA ASP A 337 -7.77 -22.89 -17.66
C ASP A 337 -7.62 -23.78 -16.41
N PRO A 338 -8.58 -24.67 -16.11
CA PRO A 338 -8.51 -25.55 -14.94
C PRO A 338 -7.30 -26.49 -14.92
N ALA A 339 -6.66 -26.76 -16.06
CA ALA A 339 -5.49 -27.62 -16.16
C ALA A 339 -4.14 -26.86 -16.01
N GLU A 340 -4.15 -25.52 -16.00
CA GLU A 340 -2.93 -24.70 -15.83
C GLU A 340 -2.17 -25.04 -14.53
N PRO A 341 -2.81 -25.23 -13.36
CA PRO A 341 -2.13 -25.63 -12.12
C PRO A 341 -1.30 -26.91 -12.25
N GLU A 342 -1.83 -27.94 -12.92
CA GLU A 342 -1.13 -29.21 -13.13
C GLU A 342 0.06 -29.05 -14.07
N ARG A 343 -0.07 -28.21 -15.11
CA ARG A 343 1.04 -27.91 -16.03
C ARG A 343 2.14 -27.13 -15.34
N VAL A 344 1.81 -26.16 -14.49
CA VAL A 344 2.80 -25.44 -13.67
C VAL A 344 3.52 -26.41 -12.73
N ALA A 345 2.81 -27.28 -12.03
CA ALA A 345 3.43 -28.30 -11.18
C ALA A 345 4.38 -29.20 -11.99
N ALA A 346 3.94 -29.69 -13.16
CA ALA A 346 4.76 -30.51 -14.04
C ALA A 346 6.02 -29.77 -14.51
N ALA A 347 5.94 -28.46 -14.78
CA ALA A 347 7.10 -27.65 -15.12
C ALA A 347 8.09 -27.54 -13.95
N VAL A 348 7.59 -27.24 -12.75
CA VAL A 348 8.39 -27.17 -11.52
C VAL A 348 9.16 -28.47 -11.29
N ASP A 349 8.51 -29.62 -11.50
CA ASP A 349 9.15 -30.92 -11.35
C ASP A 349 10.16 -31.24 -12.47
N ARG A 350 9.80 -31.05 -13.74
CA ARG A 350 10.72 -31.25 -14.89
C ARG A 350 11.95 -30.35 -14.85
N MET A 351 11.82 -29.18 -14.24
CA MET A 351 12.92 -28.25 -14.04
C MET A 351 13.75 -28.55 -12.78
N ALA A 352 13.29 -29.47 -11.94
CA ALA A 352 13.88 -29.81 -10.65
C ALA A 352 14.10 -28.59 -9.75
N LEU A 353 13.14 -27.66 -9.72
CA LEU A 353 13.29 -26.41 -8.96
C LEU A 353 13.30 -26.69 -7.45
N ASN A 354 14.11 -25.91 -6.74
CA ASN A 354 14.13 -25.86 -5.28
C ASN A 354 13.21 -24.75 -4.72
N HIS A 355 12.92 -23.75 -5.56
CA HIS A 355 12.08 -22.61 -5.24
C HIS A 355 11.28 -22.21 -6.49
N ALA A 356 9.95 -22.21 -6.38
CA ALA A 356 9.05 -21.80 -7.44
C ALA A 356 8.42 -20.46 -7.09
N VAL A 357 8.48 -19.49 -8.00
CA VAL A 357 7.76 -18.23 -7.86
C VAL A 357 6.54 -18.27 -8.78
N VAL A 358 5.36 -18.01 -8.25
CA VAL A 358 4.10 -18.01 -9.00
C VAL A 358 3.51 -16.61 -8.93
N THR A 359 3.25 -15.98 -10.07
CA THR A 359 2.57 -14.69 -10.18
C THR A 359 1.34 -14.84 -11.07
N ALA A 360 0.52 -13.80 -11.19
CA ALA A 360 -0.59 -13.77 -12.12
C ALA A 360 -0.82 -12.37 -12.68
N VAL A 361 -1.47 -12.32 -13.84
CA VAL A 361 -2.14 -11.11 -14.27
C VAL A 361 -3.31 -10.77 -13.35
N ALA A 362 -3.74 -9.51 -13.34
CA ALA A 362 -4.97 -9.17 -12.64
C ALA A 362 -6.18 -9.77 -13.38
N ARG A 363 -7.06 -10.43 -12.62
CA ARG A 363 -8.28 -11.08 -13.11
C ARG A 363 -9.52 -10.43 -12.52
N ASP A 364 -9.69 -9.13 -12.76
CA ASP A 364 -10.86 -8.40 -12.25
C ASP A 364 -12.19 -8.89 -12.88
N ASP A 365 -12.12 -9.74 -13.90
CA ASP A 365 -13.22 -10.37 -14.63
C ASP A 365 -13.83 -11.60 -13.92
N VAL A 366 -13.14 -12.19 -12.94
CA VAL A 366 -13.66 -13.30 -12.12
C VAL A 366 -13.96 -12.83 -10.69
N PRO A 367 -14.98 -13.41 -10.00
CA PRO A 367 -15.44 -12.89 -8.71
C PRO A 367 -14.38 -12.84 -7.60
N ASP A 368 -13.53 -13.86 -7.51
CA ASP A 368 -12.49 -14.00 -6.49
C ASP A 368 -11.13 -13.40 -6.92
N GLY A 369 -11.09 -12.73 -8.07
CA GLY A 369 -9.85 -12.17 -8.61
C GLY A 369 -8.79 -13.20 -9.02
N GLY A 370 -9.14 -14.50 -9.11
CA GLY A 370 -8.22 -15.60 -9.42
C GLY A 370 -7.57 -16.25 -8.19
N ALA A 371 -8.03 -15.94 -6.98
CA ALA A 371 -7.47 -16.48 -5.74
C ALA A 371 -7.53 -18.01 -5.66
N ALA A 372 -8.65 -18.63 -6.03
CA ALA A 372 -8.79 -20.08 -6.06
C ALA A 372 -7.80 -20.75 -7.03
N HIS A 373 -7.40 -20.02 -8.07
CA HIS A 373 -6.45 -20.49 -9.07
C HIS A 373 -5.01 -20.50 -8.55
N PHE A 374 -4.62 -19.46 -7.81
CA PHE A 374 -3.37 -19.47 -7.02
C PHE A 374 -3.35 -20.66 -6.06
N ALA A 375 -4.44 -20.85 -5.30
CA ALA A 375 -4.54 -21.94 -4.33
C ALA A 375 -4.42 -23.33 -4.98
N ALA A 376 -5.09 -23.54 -6.11
CA ALA A 376 -4.97 -24.78 -6.89
C ALA A 376 -3.52 -25.03 -7.36
N CYS A 377 -2.82 -23.97 -7.80
CA CYS A 377 -1.43 -24.05 -8.23
C CYS A 377 -0.48 -24.42 -7.10
N ILE A 378 -0.59 -23.78 -5.92
CA ILE A 378 0.21 -24.13 -4.75
C ILE A 378 0.02 -25.60 -4.38
N ARG A 379 -1.23 -26.08 -4.32
CA ARG A 379 -1.53 -27.49 -4.01
C ARG A 379 -0.96 -28.45 -5.05
N ALA A 380 -1.08 -28.15 -6.33
CA ALA A 380 -0.54 -28.98 -7.40
C ALA A 380 0.99 -29.08 -7.31
N ILE A 381 1.68 -27.96 -7.10
CA ILE A 381 3.14 -27.91 -6.92
C ILE A 381 3.57 -28.74 -5.72
N ARG A 382 2.97 -28.51 -4.53
CA ARG A 382 3.33 -29.23 -3.29
C ARG A 382 3.04 -30.73 -3.40
N ARG A 383 1.98 -31.12 -4.09
CA ARG A 383 1.63 -32.54 -4.31
C ARG A 383 2.65 -33.24 -5.21
N LEU A 384 3.05 -32.62 -6.31
CA LEU A 384 3.95 -33.25 -7.27
C LEU A 384 5.41 -33.25 -6.80
N ARG A 385 5.85 -32.18 -6.12
CA ARG A 385 7.21 -32.04 -5.62
C ARG A 385 7.25 -31.64 -4.14
N PRO A 386 7.05 -32.60 -3.22
CA PRO A 386 7.17 -32.33 -1.79
C PRO A 386 8.54 -31.73 -1.45
N GLY A 387 8.57 -30.65 -0.65
CA GLY A 387 9.80 -29.98 -0.21
C GLY A 387 10.26 -28.82 -1.09
N VAL A 388 9.61 -28.55 -2.23
CA VAL A 388 9.82 -27.28 -2.95
C VAL A 388 9.24 -26.12 -2.13
N THR A 389 9.97 -25.01 -2.07
CA THR A 389 9.45 -23.77 -1.48
C THR A 389 8.67 -22.97 -2.54
N VAL A 390 7.55 -22.38 -2.15
CA VAL A 390 6.66 -21.66 -3.05
C VAL A 390 6.52 -20.20 -2.61
N GLU A 391 7.00 -19.26 -3.44
CA GLU A 391 6.69 -17.84 -3.32
C GLU A 391 5.52 -17.49 -4.24
N VAL A 392 4.53 -16.75 -3.74
CA VAL A 392 3.45 -16.20 -4.57
C VAL A 392 3.55 -14.69 -4.66
N LEU A 393 3.57 -14.14 -5.87
CA LEU A 393 3.44 -12.71 -6.15
C LEU A 393 2.01 -12.41 -6.59
N ILE A 394 1.20 -11.90 -5.67
CA ILE A 394 -0.25 -11.77 -5.88
C ILE A 394 -0.66 -10.35 -6.33
N PRO A 395 -1.75 -10.21 -7.11
CA PRO A 395 -2.46 -8.94 -7.22
C PRO A 395 -3.05 -8.53 -5.86
N ASP A 396 -3.59 -7.31 -5.77
CA ASP A 396 -4.18 -6.82 -4.52
C ASP A 396 -5.54 -7.45 -4.16
N CYS A 397 -6.07 -8.35 -5.00
CA CYS A 397 -7.42 -8.93 -4.91
C CYS A 397 -8.53 -7.88 -4.62
N LYS A 398 -8.32 -6.62 -5.05
CA LYS A 398 -9.16 -5.46 -4.68
C LYS A 398 -9.34 -5.26 -3.17
N GLY A 399 -8.52 -5.90 -2.33
CA GLY A 399 -8.62 -5.86 -0.87
C GLY A 399 -9.61 -6.87 -0.28
N ASP A 400 -10.19 -7.75 -1.10
CA ASP A 400 -11.20 -8.72 -0.67
C ASP A 400 -10.61 -9.74 0.31
N ALA A 401 -11.15 -9.76 1.53
CA ALA A 401 -10.61 -10.56 2.62
C ALA A 401 -10.74 -12.07 2.36
N ALA A 402 -11.83 -12.52 1.72
CA ALA A 402 -12.06 -13.94 1.44
C ALA A 402 -11.13 -14.47 0.33
N ALA A 403 -10.93 -13.67 -0.72
CA ALA A 403 -9.99 -13.98 -1.78
C ALA A 403 -8.54 -14.03 -1.26
N LEU A 404 -8.15 -13.08 -0.41
CA LEU A 404 -6.83 -13.09 0.24
C LEU A 404 -6.68 -14.33 1.14
N ALA A 405 -7.65 -14.61 2.02
CA ALA A 405 -7.62 -15.78 2.89
C ALA A 405 -7.48 -17.10 2.11
N THR A 406 -8.18 -17.23 0.98
CA THR A 406 -8.06 -18.40 0.08
C THR A 406 -6.62 -18.69 -0.34
N ILE A 407 -5.81 -17.65 -0.57
CA ILE A 407 -4.39 -17.82 -0.90
C ILE A 407 -3.56 -18.06 0.37
N PHE A 408 -3.87 -17.37 1.46
CA PHE A 408 -3.09 -17.41 2.69
C PHE A 408 -3.18 -18.78 3.38
N ASP A 409 -4.36 -19.41 3.33
CA ASP A 409 -4.66 -20.71 3.90
C ASP A 409 -3.83 -21.85 3.27
N GLU A 410 -3.33 -21.65 2.05
CA GLU A 410 -2.42 -22.58 1.36
C GLU A 410 -0.97 -22.45 1.82
N ARG A 411 -0.69 -21.53 2.77
CA ARG A 411 0.60 -21.35 3.43
C ARG A 411 1.77 -21.25 2.42
N PRO A 412 1.77 -20.30 1.48
CA PRO A 412 2.96 -20.07 0.66
C PRO A 412 4.15 -19.75 1.57
N ASP A 413 5.33 -20.24 1.22
CA ASP A 413 6.55 -20.01 2.00
C ASP A 413 6.89 -18.51 2.05
N VAL A 414 6.64 -17.78 0.95
CA VAL A 414 6.70 -16.32 0.90
C VAL A 414 5.47 -15.77 0.18
N LEU A 415 4.78 -14.84 0.83
CA LEU A 415 3.73 -14.04 0.20
C LEU A 415 4.30 -12.69 -0.22
N ASN A 416 4.32 -12.46 -1.52
CA ASN A 416 4.82 -11.26 -2.15
C ASN A 416 3.65 -10.42 -2.70
N HIS A 417 3.59 -9.15 -2.30
CA HIS A 417 2.72 -8.15 -2.92
C HIS A 417 3.47 -6.82 -3.07
N ASN A 418 3.68 -6.40 -4.31
CA ASN A 418 4.46 -5.22 -4.60
C ASN A 418 3.65 -3.91 -4.44
N ILE A 419 4.19 -2.97 -3.66
CA ILE A 419 3.70 -1.58 -3.66
C ILE A 419 4.16 -0.81 -4.90
N GLU A 420 5.27 -1.22 -5.51
CA GLU A 420 5.92 -0.69 -6.72
C GLU A 420 6.48 0.73 -6.64
N THR A 421 5.82 1.66 -5.95
CA THR A 421 6.25 3.06 -5.90
C THR A 421 5.73 3.77 -4.64
N VAL A 422 6.18 5.00 -4.44
CA VAL A 422 5.82 5.86 -3.30
C VAL A 422 4.37 6.35 -3.40
N ALA A 423 3.75 6.67 -2.26
CA ALA A 423 2.33 7.03 -2.16
C ALA A 423 1.88 8.10 -3.17
N ARG A 424 2.69 9.16 -3.37
CA ARG A 424 2.40 10.26 -4.31
C ARG A 424 2.25 9.80 -5.76
N LEU A 425 3.01 8.79 -6.18
CA LEU A 425 3.06 8.32 -7.57
C LEU A 425 2.07 7.20 -7.89
N GLN A 426 1.45 6.59 -6.88
CA GLN A 426 0.58 5.41 -7.03
C GLN A 426 -0.49 5.58 -8.10
N ARG A 427 -1.21 6.71 -8.13
CA ARG A 427 -2.28 6.92 -9.12
C ARG A 427 -1.76 7.01 -10.56
N THR A 428 -0.56 7.55 -10.74
CA THR A 428 0.08 7.70 -12.05
C THR A 428 0.67 6.37 -12.52
N VAL A 429 1.27 5.61 -11.62
CA VAL A 429 1.99 4.36 -11.91
C VAL A 429 1.04 3.16 -11.95
N ARG A 430 0.09 3.08 -11.01
CA ARG A 430 -0.87 1.98 -10.79
C ARG A 430 -2.30 2.53 -10.64
N PRO A 431 -2.95 2.98 -11.72
CA PRO A 431 -4.26 3.64 -11.63
C PRO A 431 -5.38 2.76 -11.04
N SER A 432 -5.21 1.43 -11.05
CA SER A 432 -6.16 0.46 -10.51
C SER A 432 -5.80 -0.06 -9.11
N ALA A 433 -4.61 0.27 -8.58
CA ALA A 433 -4.16 -0.13 -7.25
C ALA A 433 -4.21 1.05 -6.26
N GLY A 434 -4.00 0.78 -4.98
CA GLY A 434 -3.91 1.81 -3.93
C GLY A 434 -2.77 1.53 -2.96
N TYR A 435 -2.11 2.58 -2.48
CA TYR A 435 -0.99 2.49 -1.54
C TYR A 435 -1.39 1.74 -0.26
N ALA A 436 -2.34 2.32 0.49
CA ALA A 436 -2.84 1.77 1.75
C ALA A 436 -3.43 0.36 1.57
N ARG A 437 -4.12 0.10 0.46
CA ARG A 437 -4.63 -1.24 0.16
C ARG A 437 -3.50 -2.26 -0.05
N SER A 438 -2.42 -1.86 -0.73
CA SER A 438 -1.27 -2.74 -0.95
C SER A 438 -0.56 -3.04 0.38
N LEU A 439 -0.42 -2.03 1.26
CA LEU A 439 0.09 -2.22 2.61
C LEU A 439 -0.82 -3.12 3.46
N ALA A 440 -2.14 -2.94 3.38
CA ALA A 440 -3.11 -3.77 4.09
C ALA A 440 -3.06 -5.25 3.66
N VAL A 441 -2.80 -5.53 2.38
CA VAL A 441 -2.57 -6.91 1.91
C VAL A 441 -1.37 -7.53 2.62
N LEU A 442 -0.27 -6.79 2.73
CA LEU A 442 0.94 -7.24 3.42
C LEU A 442 0.73 -7.40 4.93
N ALA A 443 0.06 -6.44 5.58
CA ALA A 443 -0.28 -6.52 7.00
C ALA A 443 -1.11 -7.77 7.30
N ARG A 444 -2.17 -8.04 6.51
CA ARG A 444 -3.00 -9.24 6.66
C ARG A 444 -2.23 -10.53 6.45
N ALA A 445 -1.31 -10.55 5.48
CA ALA A 445 -0.44 -11.70 5.24
C ALA A 445 0.50 -11.95 6.45
N LYS A 446 1.01 -10.87 7.04
CA LYS A 446 1.86 -10.94 8.24
C LYS A 446 1.09 -11.42 9.45
N ASP A 447 -0.13 -10.91 9.67
CA ASP A 447 -1.03 -11.34 10.74
C ASP A 447 -1.44 -12.82 10.59
N ALA A 448 -1.56 -13.31 9.35
CA ALA A 448 -1.75 -14.73 9.06
C ALA A 448 -0.48 -15.58 9.32
N GLY A 449 0.63 -14.98 9.74
CA GLY A 449 1.89 -15.66 10.07
C GLY A 449 2.66 -16.15 8.85
N LEU A 450 2.55 -15.45 7.71
CA LEU A 450 3.33 -15.70 6.50
C LEU A 450 4.57 -14.79 6.46
N ALA A 451 5.64 -15.27 5.82
CA ALA A 451 6.74 -14.39 5.46
C ALA A 451 6.30 -13.48 4.32
N THR A 452 6.50 -12.17 4.47
CA THR A 452 5.96 -11.17 3.56
C THR A 452 7.05 -10.50 2.74
N LYS A 453 6.71 -10.14 1.50
CA LYS A 453 7.65 -9.53 0.57
C LYS A 453 6.99 -8.43 -0.25
N SER A 454 7.77 -7.39 -0.57
CA SER A 454 7.33 -6.32 -1.46
C SER A 454 8.46 -5.81 -2.35
N SER A 455 8.12 -4.94 -3.30
CA SER A 455 9.09 -4.28 -4.17
C SER A 455 8.81 -2.81 -4.41
N ILE A 456 9.89 -2.06 -4.66
CA ILE A 456 9.87 -0.67 -5.10
C ILE A 456 10.69 -0.56 -6.39
N MET A 457 10.12 0.06 -7.40
CA MET A 457 10.85 0.49 -8.59
C MET A 457 11.20 1.97 -8.48
N VAL A 458 12.49 2.27 -8.62
CA VAL A 458 13.01 3.64 -8.62
C VAL A 458 13.30 4.14 -10.04
N GLY A 459 13.20 5.45 -10.25
CA GLY A 459 13.37 6.14 -11.52
C GLY A 459 12.08 6.67 -12.14
N LEU A 460 10.96 6.65 -11.41
CA LEU A 460 9.63 7.09 -11.86
C LEU A 460 9.29 8.52 -11.43
N GLY A 461 10.16 9.17 -10.65
CA GLY A 461 10.02 10.57 -10.20
C GLY A 461 9.88 10.73 -8.69
N GLU A 462 10.09 9.65 -7.95
CA GLU A 462 10.22 9.64 -6.48
C GLU A 462 11.51 10.33 -6.03
N THR A 463 11.48 10.96 -4.86
CA THR A 463 12.69 11.42 -4.17
C THR A 463 13.25 10.33 -3.25
N SER A 464 14.49 10.50 -2.80
CA SER A 464 15.11 9.53 -1.89
C SER A 464 14.37 9.45 -0.55
N GLU A 465 13.89 10.58 -0.05
CA GLU A 465 13.11 10.68 1.19
C GLU A 465 11.77 9.93 1.05
N GLU A 466 11.10 10.02 -0.10
CA GLU A 466 9.87 9.28 -0.32
C GLU A 466 10.10 7.76 -0.40
N VAL A 467 11.24 7.31 -0.95
CA VAL A 467 11.60 5.89 -0.97
C VAL A 467 11.90 5.40 0.45
N VAL A 468 12.64 6.18 1.25
CA VAL A 468 12.89 5.88 2.66
C VAL A 468 11.59 5.84 3.46
N GLY A 469 10.67 6.79 3.22
CA GLY A 469 9.33 6.77 3.82
C GLY A 469 8.57 5.49 3.46
N ALA A 470 8.60 5.07 2.20
CA ALA A 470 7.97 3.82 1.77
C ALA A 470 8.63 2.57 2.39
N LEU A 471 9.93 2.59 2.67
CA LEU A 471 10.60 1.52 3.45
C LEU A 471 10.13 1.51 4.90
N GLY A 472 9.95 2.69 5.51
CA GLY A 472 9.39 2.83 6.85
C GLY A 472 7.97 2.28 6.93
N ASP A 473 7.12 2.57 5.93
CA ASP A 473 5.76 2.06 5.85
C ASP A 473 5.74 0.52 5.70
N LEU A 474 6.62 -0.03 4.86
CA LEU A 474 6.77 -1.49 4.70
C LEU A 474 7.27 -2.16 5.98
N ALA A 475 8.25 -1.57 6.66
CA ALA A 475 8.73 -2.04 7.96
C ALA A 475 7.62 -1.99 9.01
N GLY A 476 6.82 -0.93 9.01
CA GLY A 476 5.69 -0.72 9.93
C GLY A 476 4.63 -1.82 9.84
N VAL A 477 4.35 -2.34 8.64
CA VAL A 477 3.42 -3.48 8.44
C VAL A 477 4.08 -4.85 8.60
N GLY A 478 5.34 -4.90 9.07
CA GLY A 478 6.07 -6.14 9.30
C GLY A 478 6.53 -6.85 8.03
N CYS A 479 6.77 -6.10 6.94
CA CYS A 479 7.30 -6.66 5.70
C CYS A 479 8.70 -7.27 5.91
N ASP A 480 8.87 -8.57 5.66
CA ASP A 480 10.12 -9.30 5.94
C ASP A 480 11.20 -9.07 4.86
N ILE A 481 10.77 -8.97 3.60
CA ILE A 481 11.67 -8.88 2.45
C ILE A 481 11.27 -7.69 1.57
N VAL A 482 12.23 -6.83 1.23
CA VAL A 482 12.01 -5.75 0.25
C VAL A 482 13.03 -5.84 -0.89
N THR A 483 12.53 -5.68 -2.10
CA THR A 483 13.37 -5.58 -3.31
C THR A 483 13.31 -4.17 -3.90
N ILE A 484 14.45 -3.60 -4.27
CA ILE A 484 14.53 -2.25 -4.85
C ILE A 484 15.30 -2.31 -6.17
N GLY A 485 14.60 -2.01 -7.28
CA GLY A 485 15.15 -2.12 -8.63
C GLY A 485 14.97 -0.86 -9.46
N GLN A 486 15.83 -0.64 -10.46
CA GLN A 486 15.64 0.45 -11.42
C GLN A 486 14.48 0.11 -12.38
N TYR A 487 13.53 1.04 -12.49
CA TYR A 487 12.50 1.03 -13.52
C TYR A 487 13.16 1.07 -14.90
N LEU A 488 12.83 0.06 -15.72
CA LEU A 488 13.19 0.00 -17.12
C LEU A 488 11.93 0.21 -17.95
N ARG A 489 11.90 1.31 -18.69
CA ARG A 489 10.79 1.63 -19.60
C ARG A 489 10.66 0.56 -20.69
N PRO A 490 9.53 -0.18 -20.77
CA PRO A 490 9.38 -1.24 -21.76
C PRO A 490 9.24 -0.72 -23.19
N SER A 491 8.47 0.36 -23.39
CA SER A 491 8.27 0.98 -24.70
C SER A 491 7.99 2.48 -24.60
N ARG A 492 7.96 3.18 -25.74
CA ARG A 492 7.62 4.61 -25.80
C ARG A 492 6.20 4.95 -25.34
N ALA A 493 5.30 3.96 -25.22
CA ALA A 493 3.95 4.16 -24.69
C ALA A 493 3.90 4.17 -23.15
N HIS A 494 4.93 3.64 -22.49
CA HIS A 494 5.02 3.55 -21.03
C HIS A 494 5.60 4.81 -20.39
N LEU A 495 5.48 4.93 -19.08
CA LEU A 495 6.01 6.05 -18.30
C LEU A 495 7.51 6.28 -18.60
N PRO A 496 7.97 7.54 -18.71
CA PRO A 496 9.39 7.82 -18.94
C PRO A 496 10.23 7.47 -17.71
N VAL A 497 11.50 7.11 -17.93
CA VAL A 497 12.49 7.08 -16.85
C VAL A 497 12.88 8.53 -16.55
N LEU A 498 12.65 8.98 -15.32
CA LEU A 498 12.97 10.34 -14.88
C LEU A 498 14.35 10.44 -14.21
N ARG A 499 14.83 9.34 -13.63
CA ARG A 499 16.15 9.26 -12.99
C ARG A 499 16.75 7.87 -13.18
N TRP A 500 18.03 7.82 -13.52
CA TRP A 500 18.85 6.62 -13.40
C TRP A 500 19.58 6.67 -12.07
N TRP A 501 19.20 5.79 -11.15
CA TRP A 501 19.83 5.71 -9.85
C TRP A 501 21.20 5.02 -9.99
N PRO A 502 22.26 5.57 -9.38
CA PRO A 502 23.58 4.96 -9.41
C PRO A 502 23.68 3.83 -8.35
N PRO A 503 24.54 2.81 -8.55
CA PRO A 503 24.59 1.63 -7.70
C PRO A 503 24.78 1.90 -6.20
N GLU A 504 25.55 2.92 -5.84
CA GLU A 504 25.82 3.32 -4.45
C GLU A 504 24.55 3.75 -3.70
N GLU A 505 23.57 4.34 -4.38
CA GLU A 505 22.31 4.73 -3.75
C GLU A 505 21.43 3.51 -3.43
N PHE A 506 21.49 2.45 -4.24
CA PHE A 506 20.83 1.19 -3.91
C PHE A 506 21.43 0.55 -2.66
N ALA A 507 22.77 0.58 -2.53
CA ALA A 507 23.44 0.08 -1.33
C ALA A 507 23.04 0.86 -0.07
N ALA A 508 22.90 2.19 -0.18
CA ALA A 508 22.41 3.03 0.90
C ALA A 508 20.97 2.67 1.29
N LEU A 509 20.06 2.52 0.32
CA LEU A 509 18.67 2.12 0.57
C LEU A 509 18.58 0.73 1.23
N ALA A 510 19.42 -0.23 0.82
CA ALA A 510 19.47 -1.55 1.46
C ALA A 510 19.91 -1.48 2.92
N ARG A 511 20.88 -0.62 3.24
CA ARG A 511 21.31 -0.39 4.63
C ARG A 511 20.17 0.22 5.45
N ILE A 512 19.58 1.31 4.95
CA ILE A 512 18.47 2.02 5.64
C ILE A 512 17.28 1.09 5.88
N GLY A 513 16.86 0.31 4.87
CA GLY A 513 15.75 -0.62 5.05
C GLY A 513 15.99 -1.67 6.15
N ARG A 514 17.23 -2.16 6.29
CA ARG A 514 17.60 -3.07 7.39
C ARG A 514 17.63 -2.36 8.75
N GLU A 515 18.12 -1.13 8.81
CA GLU A 515 18.10 -0.29 10.02
C GLU A 515 16.67 0.00 10.49
N LEU A 516 15.72 0.10 9.57
CA LEU A 516 14.29 0.24 9.83
C LEU A 516 13.62 -1.07 10.31
N GLY A 517 14.33 -2.20 10.28
CA GLY A 517 13.85 -3.50 10.79
C GLY A 517 13.41 -4.51 9.73
N ILE A 518 13.62 -4.24 8.44
CA ILE A 518 13.33 -5.21 7.38
C ILE A 518 14.39 -6.32 7.41
N GLY A 519 13.97 -7.57 7.50
CA GLY A 519 14.87 -8.73 7.63
C GLY A 519 15.81 -8.91 6.44
N HIS A 520 15.31 -8.70 5.22
CA HIS A 520 16.12 -8.76 4.00
C HIS A 520 15.79 -7.62 3.04
N VAL A 521 16.83 -6.91 2.58
CA VAL A 521 16.71 -5.93 1.50
C VAL A 521 17.67 -6.28 0.37
N GLU A 522 17.12 -6.58 -0.80
CA GLU A 522 17.86 -6.78 -2.05
C GLU A 522 17.70 -5.51 -2.89
N ALA A 523 18.79 -4.79 -3.13
CA ALA A 523 18.74 -3.52 -3.84
C ALA A 523 19.89 -3.41 -4.83
N SER A 524 19.55 -3.35 -6.11
CA SER A 524 20.52 -3.11 -7.18
C SER A 524 19.78 -2.63 -8.43
N PRO A 525 20.48 -2.01 -9.39
CA PRO A 525 19.82 -1.52 -10.59
C PRO A 525 19.08 -2.62 -11.38
N LEU A 526 19.56 -3.86 -11.33
CA LEU A 526 18.94 -4.99 -12.03
C LEU A 526 17.97 -5.80 -11.18
N THR A 527 17.84 -5.50 -9.88
CA THR A 527 16.93 -6.24 -8.99
C THR A 527 15.51 -6.24 -9.52
N ARG A 528 14.84 -7.39 -9.39
CA ARG A 528 13.43 -7.61 -9.69
C ARG A 528 12.80 -8.34 -8.51
N SER A 529 11.47 -8.30 -8.41
CA SER A 529 10.75 -8.96 -7.31
C SER A 529 11.13 -10.44 -7.15
N SER A 530 11.38 -11.17 -8.24
CA SER A 530 11.80 -12.57 -8.20
C SER A 530 13.31 -12.82 -8.30
N TYR A 531 14.14 -11.76 -8.37
CA TYR A 531 15.59 -11.91 -8.41
C TYR A 531 16.12 -12.37 -7.04
N HIS A 532 16.94 -13.42 -7.03
CA HIS A 532 17.50 -14.05 -5.82
C HIS A 532 16.46 -14.42 -4.73
N ALA A 533 15.20 -14.66 -5.14
CA ALA A 533 14.07 -14.92 -4.24
C ALA A 533 14.34 -16.08 -3.25
N ALA A 534 14.93 -17.18 -3.73
CA ALA A 534 15.29 -18.31 -2.87
C ALA A 534 16.29 -17.95 -1.76
N GLY A 535 17.23 -17.04 -2.04
CA GLY A 535 18.20 -16.54 -1.06
C GLY A 535 17.53 -15.65 -0.02
N ALA A 536 16.68 -14.72 -0.48
CA ALA A 536 15.90 -13.84 0.39
C ALA A 536 14.99 -14.64 1.34
N ALA A 537 14.25 -15.63 0.82
CA ALA A 537 13.38 -16.50 1.62
C ALA A 537 14.16 -17.22 2.73
N ARG A 538 15.33 -17.81 2.40
CA ARG A 538 16.18 -18.47 3.41
C ARG A 538 16.67 -17.49 4.48
N SER A 539 17.01 -16.26 4.11
CA SER A 539 17.56 -15.28 5.06
C SER A 539 16.59 -14.84 6.15
N VAL A 540 15.28 -14.94 5.89
CA VAL A 540 14.22 -14.62 6.87
C VAL A 540 13.61 -15.87 7.52
N GLY A 541 14.24 -17.03 7.35
CA GLY A 541 13.75 -18.29 7.95
C GLY A 541 12.48 -18.85 7.31
N ALA A 542 12.10 -18.37 6.12
CA ALA A 542 10.91 -18.85 5.39
C ALA A 542 11.11 -20.23 4.74
N ALA A 543 12.25 -20.90 4.93
CA ALA A 543 12.54 -22.19 4.31
C ALA A 543 12.06 -23.37 5.17
N ALA A 544 11.06 -24.09 4.65
CA ALA A 544 10.58 -25.43 5.03
C ALA A 544 10.60 -25.76 6.53
N ALA A 545 9.51 -25.41 7.24
CA ALA A 545 9.05 -26.28 8.32
C ALA A 545 8.62 -27.62 7.69
N ALA A 546 9.20 -28.73 8.14
CA ALA A 546 8.67 -30.05 7.80
C ALA A 546 7.17 -30.08 8.14
N PRO A 547 6.31 -30.70 7.30
CA PRO A 547 4.89 -30.80 7.63
C PRO A 547 4.74 -31.50 8.99
N PRO A 548 3.77 -31.09 9.84
CA PRO A 548 3.48 -31.83 11.05
C PRO A 548 3.19 -33.27 10.66
N ALA A 549 3.88 -34.22 11.29
CA ALA A 549 3.62 -35.64 11.12
C ALA A 549 2.12 -35.88 11.29
N THR A 550 1.46 -36.33 10.24
CA THR A 550 0.09 -36.84 10.34
C THR A 550 0.12 -37.97 11.37
N ALA A 551 -0.56 -37.77 12.50
CA ALA A 551 -0.81 -38.83 13.45
C ALA A 551 -1.48 -39.98 12.67
N ALA A 552 -0.77 -41.11 12.58
CA ALA A 552 -1.32 -42.33 12.06
C ALA A 552 -2.58 -42.69 12.87
N PRO A 553 -3.66 -43.18 12.24
CA PRO A 553 -4.80 -43.67 12.99
C PRO A 553 -4.32 -44.84 13.84
N GLU A 554 -4.59 -44.77 15.15
CA GLU A 554 -4.35 -45.88 16.06
C GLU A 554 -5.00 -47.14 15.49
N GLY A 555 -4.17 -48.17 15.25
CA GLY A 555 -4.60 -49.44 14.72
C GLY A 555 -5.64 -50.08 15.64
N GLY A 556 -6.88 -50.10 15.18
CA GLY A 556 -7.93 -50.95 15.75
C GLY A 556 -7.54 -52.42 15.56
N VAL A 557 -7.32 -53.10 16.68
CA VAL A 557 -7.14 -54.55 16.73
C VAL A 557 -8.43 -55.22 16.27
N VAL A 558 -8.42 -55.82 15.08
CA VAL A 558 -9.45 -56.76 14.65
C VAL A 558 -9.10 -58.12 15.22
N ALA A 559 -9.81 -58.54 16.27
CA ALA A 559 -9.73 -59.89 16.80
C ALA A 559 -10.34 -60.88 15.80
N ALA A 560 -9.51 -61.75 15.24
CA ALA A 560 -9.94 -62.94 14.53
C ALA A 560 -10.35 -64.02 15.55
N ALA A 561 -11.64 -64.36 15.59
CA ALA A 561 -12.12 -65.56 16.26
C ALA A 561 -12.42 -66.62 15.19
N LEU A 562 -11.68 -67.74 15.24
CA LEU A 562 -12.05 -68.98 14.57
C LEU A 562 -11.84 -70.17 15.52
N THR A 563 -12.98 -70.78 15.88
CA THR A 563 -13.23 -72.24 16.08
C THR A 563 -12.65 -72.96 17.30
N PRO A 564 -13.27 -74.06 17.79
CA PRO A 564 -14.21 -74.99 17.12
C PRO A 564 -15.68 -74.56 17.06
#